data_AF-A0A354X3G6-F1
#
_entry.id   AF-A0A354X3G6-F1
#
_cell.length_a   1.000
_cell.length_b   1.000
_cell.length_c   1.000
_cell.angle_alpha   90.00
_cell.angle_beta   90.00
_cell.angle_gamma   90.00
#
_symmetry.space_group_name_H-M   'P 1'
#
loop_
_entity.id
_entity.type
_entity.pdbx_description
1 polymer ?
#
loop_
_entity_poly.entity_id
_entity_poly.type
_entity_poly.pdbx_seq_one_letter_code
_entity_poly.pdbx_strand_id
1 'polypeptide(L)'
;LKNFRQWGSPTPGHPEIDVERGIENTSGPLGQGHAFAAGAAIAAKFLEARLGSGGDYTIYSYISDGGIQEEVSQGVGRIAGHLGLNNLVMFYDSNHIQL
;
A
#
# COMPACT_ATOMS: atom_id res chain seq x y z
N LEU A 1 9.29 -8.21 18.90
CA LEU A 1 10.40 -8.30 17.92
C LEU A 1 11.37 -9.46 18.16
N LYS A 2 11.66 -9.90 19.40
CA LYS A 2 12.61 -11.00 19.67
C LYS A 2 12.29 -12.32 18.92
N ASN A 3 11.03 -12.54 18.52
CA ASN A 3 10.57 -13.71 17.76
C ASN A 3 10.28 -13.39 16.28
N PHE A 4 10.96 -12.42 15.68
CA PHE A 4 10.80 -12.13 14.25
C PHE A 4 11.12 -13.37 13.40
N ARG A 5 10.26 -13.67 12.42
CA ARG A 5 10.40 -14.82 11.50
C ARG A 5 10.43 -16.20 12.19
N GLN A 6 9.96 -16.30 13.43
CA GLN A 6 9.83 -17.59 14.13
C GLN A 6 8.44 -18.21 13.89
N TRP A 7 8.35 -19.53 13.96
CA TRP A 7 7.10 -20.26 13.78
C TRP A 7 5.99 -19.78 14.74
N GLY A 8 4.79 -19.54 14.22
CA GLY A 8 3.62 -19.09 14.99
C GLY A 8 3.75 -17.68 15.59
N SER A 9 4.80 -16.94 15.24
CA SER A 9 5.02 -15.58 15.73
C SER A 9 4.09 -14.56 15.06
N PRO A 10 3.66 -13.50 15.78
CA PRO A 10 2.90 -12.41 15.19
C PRO A 10 3.74 -11.46 14.30
N THR A 11 5.05 -11.73 14.16
CA THR A 11 5.96 -10.93 13.33
C THR A 11 6.58 -11.81 12.23
N PRO A 12 5.79 -12.16 11.19
CA PRO A 12 6.26 -12.96 10.05
C PRO A 12 7.31 -12.22 9.21
N GLY A 13 7.87 -12.88 8.21
CA GLY A 13 8.93 -12.32 7.38
C GLY A 13 8.51 -11.18 6.46
N HIS A 14 7.28 -11.21 6.01
CA HIS A 14 6.60 -10.12 5.32
C HIS A 14 5.28 -9.85 6.05
N PRO A 15 4.76 -8.61 6.04
CA PRO A 15 3.47 -8.30 6.64
C PRO A 15 2.35 -9.19 6.07
N GLU A 16 1.55 -9.76 6.96
CA GLU A 16 0.34 -10.54 6.66
C GLU A 16 -0.84 -9.82 7.30
N ILE A 17 -1.95 -9.68 6.57
CA ILE A 17 -3.13 -8.93 7.02
C ILE A 17 -3.60 -9.38 8.41
N ASP A 18 -3.69 -8.40 9.32
CA ASP A 18 -4.11 -8.56 10.71
C ASP A 18 -4.63 -7.20 11.19
N VAL A 19 -5.94 -6.98 11.01
CA VAL A 19 -6.59 -5.69 11.30
C VAL A 19 -6.51 -5.35 12.79
N GLU A 20 -6.58 -6.36 13.67
CA GLU A 20 -6.47 -6.15 15.13
C GLU A 20 -5.08 -5.60 15.52
N ARG A 21 -4.06 -5.85 14.69
CA ARG A 21 -2.69 -5.35 14.87
C ARG A 21 -2.32 -4.20 13.95
N GLY A 22 -3.28 -3.67 13.18
CA GLY A 22 -3.05 -2.57 12.26
C GLY A 22 -2.27 -2.95 11.00
N ILE A 23 -2.24 -4.22 10.61
CA ILE A 23 -1.66 -4.66 9.32
C ILE A 23 -2.79 -4.69 8.29
N GLU A 24 -2.87 -3.63 7.47
CA GLU A 24 -3.98 -3.40 6.53
C GLU A 24 -3.98 -4.35 5.32
N ASN A 25 -2.81 -4.87 4.93
CA ASN A 25 -2.67 -5.76 3.78
C ASN A 25 -1.56 -6.80 3.97
N THR A 26 -1.66 -7.90 3.21
CA THR A 26 -0.55 -8.83 3.01
C THR A 26 0.36 -8.31 1.90
N SER A 27 1.66 -8.26 2.15
CA SER A 27 2.67 -7.81 1.17
C SER A 27 3.86 -8.78 1.13
N GLY A 28 4.93 -8.40 0.42
CA GLY A 28 6.06 -9.28 0.12
C GLY A 28 6.24 -9.46 -1.39
N PRO A 29 5.21 -9.91 -2.14
CA PRO A 29 5.21 -9.82 -3.59
C PRO A 29 5.31 -8.35 -4.01
N LEU A 30 6.34 -8.04 -4.80
CA LEU A 30 6.65 -6.68 -5.23
C LEU A 30 5.46 -6.08 -6.01
N GLY A 31 5.29 -4.76 -5.89
CA GLY A 31 4.20 -4.03 -6.55
C GLY A 31 2.82 -4.16 -5.87
N GLN A 32 2.53 -5.20 -5.08
CA GLN A 32 1.16 -5.39 -4.55
C GLN A 32 0.77 -4.37 -3.46
N GLY A 33 1.73 -3.90 -2.65
CA GLY A 33 1.45 -2.98 -1.54
C GLY A 33 0.86 -1.64 -1.99
N HIS A 34 1.48 -0.96 -2.95
CA HIS A 34 0.97 0.31 -3.44
C HIS A 34 -0.31 0.14 -4.31
N ALA A 35 -0.52 -1.02 -4.92
CA ALA A 35 -1.76 -1.35 -5.62
C ALA A 35 -2.94 -1.41 -4.64
N PHE A 36 -2.75 -2.05 -3.48
CA PHE A 36 -3.72 -2.01 -2.37
C PHE A 36 -3.97 -0.57 -1.91
N ALA A 37 -2.90 0.21 -1.69
CA ALA A 37 -3.02 1.61 -1.26
C ALA A 37 -3.83 2.47 -2.25
N ALA A 38 -3.63 2.30 -3.55
CA ALA A 38 -4.43 2.98 -4.57
C ALA A 38 -5.91 2.56 -4.52
N GLY A 39 -6.19 1.27 -4.32
CA GLY A 39 -7.55 0.77 -4.09
C GLY A 39 -8.20 1.37 -2.85
N ALA A 40 -7.46 1.48 -1.74
CA ALA A 40 -7.92 2.12 -0.52
C ALA A 40 -8.20 3.62 -0.71
N ALA A 41 -7.35 4.32 -1.47
CA ALA A 41 -7.56 5.73 -1.79
C ALA A 41 -8.83 5.95 -2.63
N ILE A 42 -9.07 5.09 -3.63
CA ILE A 42 -10.30 5.08 -4.43
C ILE A 42 -11.51 4.81 -3.54
N ALA A 43 -11.44 3.82 -2.65
CA ALA A 43 -12.52 3.49 -1.73
C ALA A 43 -12.86 4.65 -0.79
N ALA A 44 -11.84 5.32 -0.23
CA ALA A 44 -12.04 6.49 0.63
C ALA A 44 -12.76 7.63 -0.13
N LYS A 45 -12.33 7.95 -1.36
CA LYS A 45 -12.98 8.97 -2.20
C LYS A 45 -14.40 8.58 -2.61
N PHE A 46 -14.63 7.30 -2.89
CA PHE A 46 -15.96 6.78 -3.18
C PHE A 46 -16.90 6.94 -1.97
N LEU A 47 -16.43 6.59 -0.77
CA LEU A 47 -17.21 6.74 0.46
C LEU A 47 -17.51 8.21 0.75
N GLU A 48 -16.52 9.09 0.59
CA GLU A 48 -16.70 10.55 0.71
C GLU A 48 -17.79 11.06 -0.24
N ALA A 49 -17.75 10.65 -1.52
CA ALA A 49 -18.75 11.05 -2.51
C ALA A 49 -20.15 10.48 -2.24
N ARG A 50 -20.26 9.32 -1.59
CA ARG A 50 -21.54 8.62 -1.34
C ARG A 50 -22.21 9.00 -0.03
N LEU A 51 -21.42 9.18 1.01
CA LEU A 51 -21.91 9.35 2.39
C LEU A 51 -21.69 10.78 2.92
N GLY A 52 -20.97 11.63 2.17
CA GLY A 52 -20.56 12.95 2.63
C GLY A 52 -19.28 12.86 3.49
N SER A 53 -19.12 13.79 4.43
CA SER A 53 -17.91 13.91 5.26
C SER A 53 -17.80 12.81 6.33
N GLY A 54 -17.52 11.58 5.90
CA GLY A 54 -17.35 10.38 6.74
C GLY A 54 -15.91 10.10 7.19
N GLY A 55 -14.96 10.97 6.84
CA GLY A 55 -13.56 10.89 7.25
C GLY A 55 -12.62 11.34 6.14
N ASP A 56 -11.68 12.21 6.48
CA ASP A 56 -10.58 12.61 5.60
C ASP A 56 -9.43 11.62 5.75
N TYR A 57 -9.39 10.62 4.87
CA TYR A 57 -8.37 9.58 4.89
C TYR A 57 -7.29 9.89 3.86
N THR A 58 -6.09 10.19 4.34
CA THR A 58 -4.88 10.17 3.52
C THR A 58 -4.22 8.80 3.61
N ILE A 59 -4.00 8.17 2.46
CA ILE A 59 -3.41 6.86 2.33
C ILE A 59 -1.93 7.01 2.03
N TYR A 60 -1.09 6.46 2.90
CA TYR A 60 0.36 6.48 2.75
C TYR A 60 0.86 5.11 2.31
N SER A 61 1.79 5.10 1.37
CA SER A 61 2.43 3.87 0.91
C SER A 61 3.92 4.07 0.67
N TYR A 62 4.66 2.98 0.75
CA TYR A 62 6.09 2.93 0.43
C TYR A 62 6.32 1.96 -0.72
N ILE A 63 7.23 2.33 -1.61
CA ILE A 63 7.67 1.48 -2.72
C ILE A 63 9.17 1.67 -2.95
N SER A 64 9.83 0.66 -3.50
CA SER A 64 11.24 0.72 -3.91
C SER A 64 11.37 0.33 -5.39
N ASP A 65 12.61 0.32 -5.88
CA ASP A 65 12.94 0.00 -7.27
C ASP A 65 12.28 -1.29 -7.77
N GLY A 66 12.36 -2.37 -6.99
CA GLY A 66 11.77 -3.66 -7.37
C GLY A 66 10.25 -3.60 -7.49
N GLY A 67 9.59 -2.78 -6.65
CA GLY A 67 8.16 -2.54 -6.78
C GLY A 67 7.81 -1.76 -8.04
N ILE A 68 8.54 -0.69 -8.35
CA ILE A 68 8.30 0.15 -9.54
C ILE A 68 8.50 -0.62 -10.85
N GLN A 69 9.42 -1.57 -10.87
CA GLN A 69 9.73 -2.41 -12.04
C GLN A 69 8.63 -3.43 -12.38
N GLU A 70 7.78 -3.79 -11.43
CA GLU A 70 6.63 -4.66 -11.68
C GLU A 70 5.58 -3.94 -12.55
N GLU A 71 5.07 -4.63 -13.57
CA GLU A 71 4.13 -4.03 -14.54
C GLU A 71 2.84 -3.51 -13.86
N VAL A 72 2.41 -4.15 -12.77
CA VAL A 72 1.26 -3.69 -11.96
C VAL A 72 1.41 -2.23 -11.56
N SER A 73 2.63 -1.78 -11.29
CA SER A 73 2.91 -0.42 -10.85
C SER A 73 2.67 0.63 -11.93
N GLN A 74 2.89 0.25 -13.19
CA GLN A 74 2.58 1.12 -14.34
C GLN A 74 1.07 1.29 -14.49
N GLY A 75 0.30 0.23 -14.27
CA GLY A 75 -1.17 0.28 -14.28
C GLY A 75 -1.72 1.13 -13.13
N VAL A 76 -1.23 0.92 -11.91
CA VAL A 76 -1.64 1.67 -10.72
C VAL A 76 -1.34 3.16 -10.87
N GLY A 77 -0.13 3.53 -11.31
CA GLY A 77 0.25 4.93 -11.53
C GLY A 77 -0.65 5.64 -12.54
N ARG A 78 -0.99 4.96 -13.65
CA ARG A 78 -1.92 5.50 -14.67
C ARG A 78 -3.32 5.72 -14.11
N ILE A 79 -3.85 4.76 -13.35
CA ILE A 79 -5.19 4.87 -12.73
C ILE A 79 -5.20 6.00 -11.70
N ALA A 80 -4.20 6.06 -10.82
CA ALA A 80 -4.12 7.09 -9.79
C ALA A 80 -4.03 8.51 -10.39
N GLY A 81 -3.22 8.68 -11.44
CA GLY A 81 -3.12 9.93 -12.18
C GLY A 81 -4.41 10.28 -12.93
N HIS A 82 -5.04 9.32 -13.61
CA HIS A 82 -6.29 9.54 -14.35
C HIS A 82 -7.45 9.94 -13.42
N LEU A 83 -7.55 9.32 -12.24
CA LEU A 83 -8.60 9.62 -11.26
C LEU A 83 -8.28 10.85 -10.40
N GLY A 84 -7.07 11.41 -10.49
CA GLY A 84 -6.67 12.55 -9.67
C GLY A 84 -6.69 12.25 -8.17
N LEU A 85 -6.17 11.08 -7.75
CA LEU A 85 -6.19 10.64 -6.35
C LEU A 85 -5.29 11.52 -5.47
N ASN A 86 -5.84 12.63 -4.98
CA ASN A 86 -5.14 13.60 -4.14
C ASN A 86 -4.98 13.16 -2.68
N ASN A 87 -5.52 12.01 -2.31
CA ASN A 87 -5.42 11.41 -0.99
C ASN A 87 -4.48 10.19 -0.95
N LEU A 88 -3.75 9.91 -2.03
CA LEU A 88 -2.71 8.87 -2.06
C LEU A 88 -1.33 9.55 -2.07
N VAL A 89 -0.55 9.31 -1.02
CA VAL A 89 0.84 9.76 -0.91
C VAL A 89 1.75 8.54 -0.93
N MET A 90 2.61 8.46 -1.95
CA MET A 90 3.55 7.36 -2.12
C MET A 90 4.98 7.85 -1.93
N PHE A 91 5.70 7.24 -0.99
CA PHE A 91 7.12 7.44 -0.78
C PHE A 91 7.90 6.40 -1.58
N TYR A 92 8.76 6.89 -2.47
CA TYR A 92 9.66 6.04 -3.24
C TYR A 92 11.05 6.07 -2.61
N ASP A 93 11.51 4.90 -2.16
CA ASP A 93 12.88 4.69 -1.70
C ASP A 93 13.82 4.57 -2.91
N SER A 94 14.32 5.72 -3.36
CA SER A 94 15.24 5.84 -4.49
C SER A 94 16.69 5.74 -4.00
N ASN A 95 17.10 4.53 -3.65
CA ASN A 95 18.42 4.27 -3.05
C ASN A 95 19.44 3.66 -4.02
N HIS A 96 19.04 3.31 -5.24
CA HIS A 96 19.89 2.71 -6.29
C HIS A 96 20.49 1.34 -5.94
N ILE A 97 19.88 0.59 -5.01
CA ILE A 97 20.34 -0.74 -4.59
C ILE A 97 19.24 -1.78 -4.81
N GLN A 98 19.59 -2.90 -5.44
CA GLN A 98 18.72 -4.06 -5.65
C GLN A 98 19.48 -5.38 -5.40
N LEU A 99 18.73 -6.47 -5.14
CA LEU A 99 19.24 -7.83 -4.97
C LEU A 99 19.56 -8.52 -6.31
#